data_AF-A0A1A6FSJ1-F1
#
_entry.id   AF-A0A1A6FSJ1-F1
#
_cell.length_a   1.000
_cell.length_b   1.000
_cell.length_c   1.000
_cell.angle_alpha   90.00
_cell.angle_beta   90.00
_cell.angle_gamma   90.00
#
_symmetry.space_group_name_H-M   'P 1'
#
loop_
_entity.id
_entity.type
_entity.pdbx_description
1 polymer ?
#
loop_
_entity_poly.entity_id
_entity_poly.type
_entity_poly.pdbx_seq_one_letter_code
_entity_poly.pdbx_strand_id
1 'polypeptide(L)'
;MSDHLLLGATGVVIVASVLLGGGAHSGLLSDALLELIALPALLLGAWAFVDLPRERRPRFALPFFAALGALFLVQLVPLPPALWTRLPEREMLTGGFALLGRGTPWASLSVDPHFTRASLATLVAPIAVFLGASCLRLGQRRLLLLLLAPLAMVSVLIGLLQLAQGPESPLRFYRPTNITEAVGFFANRNHFSALLYCALAAAGAWTFDSLRRSGGARALVADTPRFIAALAGATTFVIMLAGEAMARSRAGLALALVAVVGVALLAHDGQGESRDPKARRNKLWFVLGALSLGVALQIPLHRVAERLSVDHVLEDARWTMASRSLETALAFLPFGSGIGSFVPVYAAHERPQDLLPNLAVNHVHDDFLELLLEGGAAGAALILAFVAWWGWRSAHVWRSHSGGGDLYARAASLIVGLLLLHSFVDYPLRASAMATVLALACALLAAPDQMIEALPVAPEPPPSHKRRRRRPQPTPAPTAPEVRPSPAGKLEGFEWPDQWKGS
;
A
#
# COMPACT_ATOMS: atom_id res chain seq x y z
N MET A 1 10.06 -23.97 -12.72
CA MET A 1 10.66 -23.16 -11.62
C MET A 1 9.88 -23.40 -10.33
N SER A 2 10.53 -23.39 -9.17
CA SER A 2 9.82 -23.56 -7.89
C SER A 2 9.09 -22.26 -7.52
N ASP A 3 7.82 -22.37 -7.12
CA ASP A 3 7.01 -21.23 -6.66
C ASP A 3 7.68 -20.49 -5.48
N HIS A 4 8.50 -21.19 -4.69
CA HIS A 4 9.27 -20.63 -3.58
C HIS A 4 10.39 -19.68 -4.03
N LEU A 5 11.09 -20.00 -5.12
CA LEU A 5 12.13 -19.12 -5.66
C LEU A 5 11.54 -17.81 -6.15
N LEU A 6 10.43 -17.88 -6.90
CA LEU A 6 9.76 -16.69 -7.42
C LEU A 6 9.17 -15.81 -6.30
N LEU A 7 8.56 -16.45 -5.29
CA LEU A 7 8.07 -15.78 -4.09
C LEU A 7 9.22 -15.06 -3.35
N GLY A 8 10.33 -15.76 -3.13
CA GLY A 8 11.52 -15.20 -2.47
C GLY A 8 12.09 -14.00 -3.23
N ALA A 9 12.29 -14.15 -4.55
CA ALA A 9 12.80 -13.08 -5.40
C ALA A 9 11.86 -11.86 -5.39
N THR A 10 10.55 -12.08 -5.52
CA THR A 10 9.55 -10.99 -5.50
C THR A 10 9.51 -10.29 -4.14
N GLY A 11 9.57 -11.06 -3.05
CA GLY A 11 9.62 -10.53 -1.68
C GLY A 11 10.87 -9.69 -1.43
N VAL A 12 12.04 -10.16 -1.90
CA VAL A 12 13.30 -9.40 -1.82
C VAL A 12 13.19 -8.06 -2.53
N VAL A 13 12.59 -8.01 -3.72
CA VAL A 13 12.39 -6.73 -4.43
C VAL A 13 11.49 -5.79 -3.63
N ILE A 14 10.36 -6.26 -3.07
CA ILE A 14 9.48 -5.40 -2.25
C ILE A 14 10.22 -4.82 -1.04
N VAL A 15 11.01 -5.64 -0.34
CA VAL A 15 11.82 -5.17 0.80
C VAL A 15 12.86 -4.16 0.32
N ALA A 16 13.62 -4.49 -0.72
CA ALA A 16 14.63 -3.59 -1.27
C ALA A 16 14.01 -2.27 -1.76
N SER A 17 12.82 -2.30 -2.34
CA SER A 17 12.10 -1.11 -2.81
C SER A 17 11.77 -0.17 -1.65
N VAL A 18 11.33 -0.67 -0.50
CA VAL A 18 11.10 0.19 0.68
C VAL A 18 12.42 0.74 1.25
N LEU A 19 13.48 -0.06 1.29
CA LEU A 19 14.77 0.35 1.86
C LEU A 19 15.52 1.35 0.97
N LEU A 20 15.49 1.17 -0.35
CA LEU A 20 16.34 1.86 -1.34
C LEU A 20 15.57 2.79 -2.29
N GLY A 21 14.25 2.63 -2.40
CA GLY A 21 13.39 3.36 -3.34
C GLY A 21 12.52 4.43 -2.69
N GLY A 22 12.91 4.92 -1.50
CA GLY A 22 12.18 5.94 -0.75
C GLY A 22 12.50 7.39 -1.17
N GLY A 23 13.50 7.57 -2.04
CA GLY A 23 13.79 8.82 -2.71
C GLY A 23 12.79 9.08 -3.85
N ALA A 24 12.55 10.36 -4.14
CA ALA A 24 11.73 10.81 -5.26
C ALA A 24 12.53 11.81 -6.13
N HIS A 25 13.80 11.50 -6.35
CA HIS A 25 14.68 12.27 -7.25
C HIS A 25 15.33 11.29 -8.20
N SER A 26 15.43 11.66 -9.47
CA SER A 26 16.11 10.83 -10.47
C SER A 26 17.62 10.77 -10.24
N GLY A 27 18.23 9.62 -10.53
CA GLY A 27 19.69 9.47 -10.57
C GLY A 27 20.35 9.12 -9.24
N LEU A 28 19.58 8.65 -8.25
CA LEU A 28 20.13 8.19 -6.98
C LEU A 28 20.85 6.85 -7.14
N LEU A 29 21.99 6.69 -6.45
CA LEU A 29 22.69 5.40 -6.39
C LEU A 29 21.79 4.29 -5.81
N SER A 30 20.92 4.64 -4.87
CA SER A 30 19.97 3.69 -4.27
C SER A 30 18.98 3.13 -5.30
N ASP A 31 18.52 3.95 -6.25
CA ASP A 31 17.65 3.50 -7.34
C ASP A 31 18.40 2.55 -8.28
N ALA A 32 19.63 2.89 -8.68
CA ALA A 32 20.45 2.01 -9.51
C ALA A 32 20.73 0.65 -8.85
N LEU A 33 20.98 0.63 -7.53
CA LEU A 33 21.12 -0.61 -6.77
C LEU A 33 19.81 -1.40 -6.71
N LEU A 34 18.68 -0.72 -6.51
CA LEU A 34 17.36 -1.34 -6.52
C LEU A 34 17.04 -1.98 -7.87
N GLU A 35 17.32 -1.28 -8.96
CA GLU A 35 17.15 -1.77 -10.33
C GLU A 35 17.97 -3.04 -10.55
N LEU A 36 19.25 -3.03 -10.14
CA LEU A 36 20.13 -4.20 -10.24
C LEU A 36 19.62 -5.39 -9.43
N ILE A 37 19.13 -5.15 -8.21
CA ILE A 37 18.52 -6.19 -7.34
C ILE A 37 17.22 -6.74 -7.97
N ALA A 38 16.47 -5.89 -8.68
CA ALA A 38 15.20 -6.27 -9.29
C ALA A 38 15.35 -7.03 -10.61
N LEU A 39 16.47 -6.90 -11.33
CA LEU A 39 16.70 -7.57 -12.61
C LEU A 39 16.52 -9.11 -12.56
N PRO A 40 17.10 -9.86 -11.60
CA PRO A 40 16.86 -11.30 -11.50
C PRO A 40 15.38 -11.65 -11.31
N ALA A 41 14.67 -10.90 -10.46
CA ALA A 41 13.24 -11.11 -10.22
C ALA A 41 12.41 -10.78 -11.47
N LEU A 42 12.80 -9.75 -12.23
CA LEU A 42 12.17 -9.40 -13.51
C LEU A 42 12.31 -10.56 -14.51
N LEU A 43 13.52 -11.10 -14.66
CA LEU A 43 13.78 -12.20 -15.60
C LEU A 43 13.03 -13.48 -15.20
N LEU A 44 13.06 -13.83 -13.91
CA LEU A 44 12.30 -14.99 -13.39
C LEU A 44 10.79 -14.79 -13.54
N GLY A 45 10.28 -13.59 -13.25
CA GLY A 45 8.88 -13.24 -13.40
C GLY A 45 8.42 -13.25 -14.85
N ALA A 46 9.20 -12.70 -15.77
CA ALA A 46 8.93 -12.73 -17.21
C ALA A 46 8.92 -14.16 -17.76
N TRP A 47 9.91 -14.98 -17.38
CA TRP A 47 9.96 -16.40 -17.76
C TRP A 47 8.73 -17.16 -17.26
N ALA A 48 8.37 -16.99 -15.98
CA ALA A 48 7.16 -17.60 -15.41
C ALA A 48 5.87 -17.14 -16.11
N PHE A 49 5.81 -15.87 -16.48
CA PHE A 49 4.65 -15.26 -17.11
C PHE A 49 4.44 -15.80 -18.53
N VAL A 50 5.53 -16.04 -19.26
CA VAL A 50 5.49 -16.68 -20.59
C VAL A 50 5.01 -18.12 -20.50
N ASP A 51 5.34 -18.85 -19.43
CA ASP A 51 4.87 -20.21 -19.19
C ASP A 51 3.43 -20.27 -18.65
N LEU A 52 2.90 -19.16 -18.14
CA LEU A 52 1.55 -19.10 -17.58
C LEU A 52 0.50 -19.37 -18.67
N PRO A 53 -0.49 -20.26 -18.46
CA PRO A 53 -1.55 -20.49 -19.44
C PRO A 53 -2.27 -19.20 -19.80
N ARG A 54 -2.66 -19.03 -21.08
CA ARG A 54 -3.27 -17.77 -21.59
C ARG A 54 -4.50 -17.34 -20.79
N GLU A 55 -5.30 -18.29 -20.32
CA GLU A 55 -6.49 -18.06 -19.50
C GLU A 55 -6.19 -17.42 -18.14
N ARG A 56 -4.98 -17.69 -17.61
CA ARG A 56 -4.53 -17.17 -16.31
C ARG A 56 -3.76 -15.86 -16.42
N ARG A 57 -3.48 -15.39 -17.63
CA ARG A 57 -2.75 -14.13 -17.84
C ARG A 57 -3.68 -12.93 -17.64
N PRO A 58 -3.23 -11.89 -16.91
CA PRO A 58 -3.98 -10.64 -16.80
C PRO A 58 -4.06 -9.96 -18.17
N ARG A 59 -5.25 -10.00 -18.80
CA ARG A 59 -5.48 -9.55 -20.18
C ARG A 59 -5.10 -8.09 -20.44
N PHE A 60 -5.27 -7.22 -19.44
CA PHE A 60 -4.93 -5.79 -19.53
C PHE A 60 -3.43 -5.51 -19.40
N ALA A 61 -2.67 -6.38 -18.72
CA ALA A 61 -1.31 -6.05 -18.33
C ALA A 61 -0.35 -5.95 -19.51
N LEU A 62 -0.35 -6.93 -20.42
CA LEU A 62 0.53 -6.93 -21.59
C LEU A 62 0.33 -5.72 -22.51
N PRO A 63 -0.89 -5.41 -22.99
CA PRO A 63 -1.07 -4.23 -23.83
C PRO A 63 -0.75 -2.93 -23.09
N PHE A 64 -1.04 -2.84 -21.78
CA PHE A 64 -0.69 -1.67 -20.98
C PHE A 64 0.83 -1.47 -20.88
N PHE A 65 1.60 -2.50 -20.51
CA PHE A 65 3.06 -2.39 -20.44
C PHE A 65 3.70 -2.19 -21.81
N ALA A 66 3.15 -2.78 -22.86
CA ALA A 66 3.60 -2.55 -24.23
C ALA A 66 3.38 -1.09 -24.64
N ALA A 67 2.22 -0.51 -24.34
CA ALA A 67 1.92 0.89 -24.62
C ALA A 67 2.77 1.85 -23.77
N LEU A 68 2.99 1.52 -22.49
CA LEU A 68 3.91 2.25 -21.62
C LEU A 68 5.34 2.23 -22.17
N GLY A 69 5.87 1.05 -22.52
CA GLY A 69 7.19 0.92 -23.15
C GLY A 69 7.28 1.66 -24.48
N ALA A 70 6.23 1.61 -25.30
CA ALA A 70 6.17 2.36 -26.56
C ALA A 70 6.25 3.87 -26.35
N LEU A 71 5.61 4.42 -25.30
CA LEU A 71 5.74 5.84 -24.95
C LEU A 71 7.20 6.22 -24.71
N PHE A 72 7.93 5.47 -23.87
CA PHE A 72 9.35 5.72 -23.63
C PHE A 72 10.19 5.59 -24.89
N LEU A 73 9.96 4.55 -25.69
CA LEU A 73 10.71 4.34 -26.93
C LEU A 73 10.50 5.50 -27.90
N VAL A 74 9.25 5.92 -28.13
CA VAL A 74 8.92 7.07 -28.99
C VAL A 74 9.58 8.35 -28.50
N GLN A 75 9.60 8.60 -27.20
CA GLN A 75 10.27 9.77 -26.63
C GLN A 75 11.80 9.75 -26.82
N LEU A 76 12.41 8.58 -26.95
CA LEU A 76 13.85 8.41 -27.14
C LEU A 76 14.28 8.31 -28.61
N VAL A 77 13.34 8.19 -29.57
CA VAL A 77 13.68 8.14 -31.00
C VAL A 77 14.32 9.46 -31.43
N PRO A 78 15.54 9.46 -32.01
CA PRO A 78 16.13 10.65 -32.58
C PRO A 78 15.38 11.03 -33.87
N LEU A 79 14.91 12.27 -33.92
CA LEU A 79 14.20 12.84 -35.06
C LEU A 79 15.15 13.68 -35.93
N PRO A 80 14.93 13.70 -37.26
CA PRO A 80 15.68 14.59 -38.14
C PRO A 80 15.40 16.06 -37.80
N PRO A 81 16.36 16.97 -38.02
CA PRO A 81 16.21 18.39 -37.70
C PRO A 81 14.92 19.01 -38.25
N ALA A 82 14.53 18.65 -39.49
CA ALA A 82 13.33 19.19 -40.14
C ALA A 82 12.01 18.85 -39.42
N LEU A 83 11.97 17.76 -38.65
CA LEU A 83 10.82 17.39 -37.83
C LEU A 83 10.98 17.90 -36.40
N TRP A 84 12.19 17.78 -35.86
CA TRP A 84 12.47 18.15 -34.47
C TRP A 84 12.22 19.63 -34.20
N THR A 85 12.61 20.54 -35.12
CA THR A 85 12.38 21.98 -34.94
C THR A 85 10.91 22.39 -35.01
N ARG A 86 10.02 21.52 -35.49
CA ARG A 86 8.57 21.75 -35.54
C ARG A 86 7.84 21.26 -34.29
N LEU A 87 8.54 20.56 -33.39
CA LEU A 87 7.94 20.16 -32.12
C LEU A 87 7.67 21.40 -31.25
N PRO A 88 6.66 21.34 -30.37
CA PRO A 88 6.39 22.42 -29.44
C PRO A 88 7.60 22.73 -28.55
N GLU A 89 7.76 23.99 -28.14
CA GLU A 89 8.78 24.46 -27.21
C GLU A 89 10.24 24.15 -27.64
N ARG A 90 10.51 24.12 -28.95
CA ARG A 90 11.87 23.94 -29.50
C ARG A 90 12.56 25.21 -29.94
N GLU A 91 11.85 26.33 -30.03
CA GLU A 91 12.38 27.61 -30.53
C GLU A 91 13.59 28.07 -29.71
N MET A 92 13.49 28.06 -28.38
CA MET A 92 14.61 28.45 -27.50
C MET A 92 15.86 27.59 -27.70
N LEU A 93 15.69 26.27 -27.83
CA LEU A 93 16.81 25.35 -28.06
C LEU A 93 17.43 25.56 -29.45
N THR A 94 16.62 25.78 -30.48
CA THR A 94 17.11 26.09 -31.83
C THR A 94 17.86 27.41 -31.90
N GLY A 95 17.39 28.44 -31.18
CA GLY A 95 18.07 29.72 -31.05
C GLY A 95 19.45 29.58 -30.39
N GLY A 96 19.57 28.74 -29.37
CA GLY A 96 20.85 28.41 -28.74
C GLY A 96 21.86 27.80 -29.71
N PHE A 97 21.44 26.84 -30.55
CA PHE A 97 22.33 26.27 -31.58
C PHE A 97 22.79 27.31 -32.60
N ALA A 98 21.87 28.17 -33.05
CA ALA A 98 22.20 29.23 -34.00
C ALA A 98 23.21 30.24 -33.42
N LEU A 99 23.07 30.64 -32.16
CA LEU A 99 24.01 31.51 -31.45
C LEU A 99 25.41 30.90 -31.31
N LEU A 100 25.49 29.58 -31.18
CA LEU A 100 26.76 28.84 -31.11
C LEU A 100 27.36 28.58 -32.51
N GLY A 101 26.74 29.07 -33.59
CA GLY A 101 27.16 28.79 -34.97
C GLY A 101 27.08 27.32 -35.34
N ARG A 102 26.24 26.54 -34.65
CA ARG A 102 26.05 25.10 -34.89
C ARG A 102 24.74 24.84 -35.62
N GLY A 103 24.77 23.88 -36.55
CA GLY A 103 23.55 23.34 -37.14
C GLY A 103 22.71 22.58 -36.11
N THR A 104 21.40 22.57 -36.29
CA THR A 104 20.48 21.78 -35.47
C THR A 104 20.81 20.28 -35.62
N PRO A 105 21.15 19.56 -34.54
CA PRO A 105 21.46 18.14 -34.61
C PRO A 105 20.18 17.29 -34.74
N TRP A 106 20.37 16.01 -35.04
CA TRP A 106 19.34 15.00 -34.76
C TRP A 106 19.16 14.89 -33.25
N ALA A 107 17.91 14.97 -32.78
CA ALA A 107 17.61 15.03 -31.35
C ALA A 107 16.31 14.28 -31.02
N SER A 108 16.22 13.78 -29.79
CA SER A 108 15.05 13.03 -29.31
C SER A 108 13.81 13.91 -29.17
N LEU A 109 12.63 13.26 -29.15
CA LEU A 109 11.38 13.92 -28.79
C LEU A 109 11.38 14.35 -27.32
N SER A 110 12.00 13.58 -26.42
CA SER A 110 12.26 14.03 -25.04
C SER A 110 13.21 15.23 -25.05
N VAL A 111 12.91 16.23 -24.23
CA VAL A 111 13.78 17.38 -23.94
C VAL A 111 15.06 16.91 -23.25
N ASP A 112 14.95 15.94 -22.34
CA ASP A 112 16.09 15.33 -21.67
C ASP A 112 16.04 13.78 -21.78
N PRO A 113 16.68 13.19 -22.81
CA PRO A 113 16.70 11.75 -22.98
C PRO A 113 17.53 11.00 -21.94
N HIS A 114 18.34 11.69 -21.11
CA HIS A 114 19.02 11.05 -20.00
C HIS A 114 18.03 10.74 -18.87
N PHE A 115 17.22 11.72 -18.47
CA PHE A 115 16.18 11.49 -17.47
C PHE A 115 15.12 10.51 -17.94
N THR A 116 14.70 10.56 -19.22
CA THR A 116 13.75 9.58 -19.76
C THR A 116 14.27 8.14 -19.72
N ARG A 117 15.58 7.94 -19.94
CA ARG A 117 16.21 6.61 -19.77
C ARG A 117 16.28 6.19 -18.30
N ALA A 118 16.60 7.11 -17.40
CA ALA A 118 16.60 6.83 -15.97
C ALA A 118 15.19 6.45 -15.48
N SER A 119 14.16 7.18 -15.87
CA SER A 119 12.76 6.87 -15.54
C SER A 119 12.27 5.56 -16.17
N LEU A 120 12.82 5.14 -17.32
CA LEU A 120 12.53 3.80 -17.86
C LEU A 120 13.12 2.71 -16.96
N ALA A 121 14.31 2.95 -16.41
CA ALA A 121 14.98 2.00 -15.52
C ALA A 121 14.24 1.84 -14.19
N THR A 122 13.64 2.90 -13.65
CA THR A 122 12.85 2.82 -12.40
C THR A 122 11.61 1.91 -12.53
N LEU A 123 11.16 1.60 -13.75
CA LEU A 123 10.07 0.64 -14.00
C LEU A 123 10.48 -0.83 -13.77
N VAL A 124 11.78 -1.14 -13.68
CA VAL A 124 12.28 -2.52 -13.51
C VAL A 124 11.70 -3.16 -12.24
N ALA A 125 11.79 -2.47 -11.09
CA ALA A 125 11.29 -2.98 -9.82
C ALA A 125 9.77 -3.20 -9.79
N PRO A 126 8.91 -2.22 -10.13
CA PRO A 126 7.47 -2.44 -10.13
C PRO A 126 7.03 -3.49 -11.16
N ILE A 127 7.62 -3.55 -12.36
CA ILE A 127 7.28 -4.60 -13.34
C ILE A 127 7.70 -5.98 -12.83
N ALA A 128 8.89 -6.11 -12.21
CA ALA A 128 9.33 -7.36 -11.60
C ALA A 128 8.33 -7.86 -10.55
N VAL A 129 7.89 -6.97 -9.66
CA VAL A 129 6.90 -7.30 -8.62
C VAL A 129 5.55 -7.67 -9.23
N PHE A 130 5.08 -6.92 -10.23
CA PHE A 130 3.81 -7.23 -10.91
C PHE A 130 3.84 -8.61 -11.57
N LEU A 131 4.88 -8.91 -12.36
CA LEU A 131 4.99 -10.18 -13.08
C LEU A 131 5.16 -11.35 -12.10
N GLY A 132 6.05 -11.20 -11.11
CA GLY A 132 6.26 -12.20 -10.07
C GLY A 132 4.97 -12.51 -9.31
N ALA A 133 4.31 -11.49 -8.77
CA ALA A 133 3.05 -11.66 -8.05
C ALA A 133 1.93 -12.25 -8.94
N SER A 134 1.88 -11.89 -10.22
CA SER A 134 0.88 -12.42 -11.18
C SER A 134 1.02 -13.91 -11.46
N CYS A 135 2.19 -14.50 -11.23
CA CYS A 135 2.43 -15.93 -11.44
C CYS A 135 2.28 -16.75 -10.15
N LEU A 136 2.22 -16.10 -8.98
CA LEU A 136 2.12 -16.77 -7.68
C LEU A 136 0.67 -17.18 -7.34
N ARG A 137 0.54 -18.16 -6.44
CA ARG A 137 -0.75 -18.60 -5.90
C ARG A 137 -1.32 -17.56 -4.94
N LEU A 138 -2.64 -17.60 -4.72
CA LEU A 138 -3.34 -16.62 -3.86
C LEU A 138 -2.74 -16.50 -2.45
N GLY A 139 -2.40 -17.63 -1.81
CA GLY A 139 -1.77 -17.61 -0.47
C GLY A 139 -0.39 -16.94 -0.45
N GLN A 140 0.37 -17.05 -1.54
CA GLN A 140 1.68 -16.43 -1.69
C GLN A 140 1.56 -14.93 -1.99
N ARG A 141 0.59 -14.52 -2.83
CA ARG A 141 0.26 -13.11 -3.05
C ARG A 141 -0.17 -12.42 -1.76
N ARG A 142 -0.99 -13.10 -0.95
CA ARG A 142 -1.36 -12.64 0.39
C ARG A 142 -0.12 -12.40 1.26
N LEU A 143 0.84 -13.33 1.25
CA LEU A 143 2.07 -13.16 2.04
C LEU A 143 2.86 -11.92 1.59
N LEU A 144 2.98 -11.70 0.28
CA LEU A 144 3.61 -10.50 -0.27
C LEU A 144 2.89 -9.21 0.15
N LEU A 145 1.55 -9.19 0.14
CA LEU A 145 0.79 -8.03 0.61
C LEU A 145 0.98 -7.81 2.12
N LEU A 146 1.03 -8.90 2.89
CA LEU A 146 1.24 -8.82 4.34
C LEU A 146 2.63 -8.38 4.74
N LEU A 147 3.62 -8.51 3.84
CA LEU A 147 4.97 -8.00 4.02
C LEU A 147 5.00 -6.47 4.21
N LEU A 148 3.98 -5.74 3.75
CA LEU A 148 3.88 -4.30 3.96
C LEU A 148 3.73 -3.93 5.43
N ALA A 149 3.08 -4.76 6.25
CA ALA A 149 2.88 -4.49 7.67
C ALA A 149 4.19 -4.42 8.48
N PRO A 150 5.09 -5.42 8.45
CA PRO A 150 6.38 -5.31 9.12
C PRO A 150 7.27 -4.22 8.52
N LEU A 151 7.23 -3.98 7.20
CA LEU A 151 7.98 -2.89 6.58
C LEU A 151 7.52 -1.51 7.08
N ALA A 152 6.21 -1.29 7.16
CA ALA A 152 5.63 -0.09 7.75
C ALA A 152 5.99 0.04 9.24
N MET A 153 5.91 -1.05 10.01
CA MET A 153 6.28 -1.08 11.42
C MET A 153 7.72 -0.61 11.64
N VAL A 154 8.67 -1.19 10.92
CA VAL A 154 10.08 -0.80 11.00
C VAL A 154 10.26 0.65 10.55
N SER A 155 9.55 1.09 9.52
CA SER A 155 9.56 2.49 9.08
C SER A 155 9.08 3.45 10.17
N VAL A 156 8.03 3.11 10.93
CA VAL A 156 7.56 3.92 12.07
C VAL A 156 8.61 3.98 13.18
N LEU A 157 9.26 2.86 13.51
CA LEU A 157 10.33 2.83 14.50
C LEU A 157 11.50 3.72 14.10
N ILE A 158 11.92 3.66 12.83
CA ILE A 158 12.95 4.56 12.28
C ILE A 158 12.49 6.01 12.33
N GLY A 159 11.24 6.28 11.96
CA GLY A 159 10.64 7.62 12.07
C GLY A 159 10.66 8.18 13.49
N LEU A 160 10.43 7.34 14.49
CA LEU A 160 10.53 7.73 15.90
C LEU A 160 11.97 8.10 16.28
N LEU A 161 12.95 7.29 15.86
CA LEU A 161 14.37 7.55 16.11
C LEU A 161 14.85 8.82 15.38
N GLN A 162 14.38 9.07 14.16
CA GLN A 162 14.66 10.29 13.40
C GLN A 162 14.17 11.55 14.13
N LEU A 163 13.01 11.48 14.78
CA LEU A 163 12.49 12.57 15.60
C LEU A 163 13.28 12.73 16.91
N ALA A 164 13.59 11.62 17.59
CA ALA A 164 14.33 11.63 18.84
C ALA A 164 15.77 12.17 18.69
N GLN A 165 16.42 11.91 17.56
CA GLN A 165 17.77 12.39 17.26
C GLN A 165 17.80 13.83 16.69
N GLY A 166 16.65 14.40 16.34
CA GLY A 166 16.54 15.75 15.78
C GLY A 166 16.86 15.85 14.29
N PRO A 167 16.92 17.08 13.72
CA PRO A 167 16.99 17.33 12.28
C PRO A 167 18.14 16.63 11.53
N GLU A 168 19.33 16.58 12.14
CA GLU A 168 20.55 16.01 11.55
C GLU A 168 20.71 14.49 11.81
N SER A 169 19.62 13.78 12.14
CA SER A 169 19.67 12.33 12.33
C SER A 169 20.30 11.62 11.11
N PRO A 170 21.32 10.74 11.31
CA PRO A 170 21.90 9.95 10.23
C PRO A 170 20.94 8.89 9.68
N LEU A 171 19.81 8.66 10.35
CA LEU A 171 18.75 7.74 9.89
C LEU A 171 17.86 8.37 8.81
N ARG A 172 18.12 9.62 8.39
CA ARG A 172 17.50 10.22 7.19
C ARG A 172 18.33 9.85 5.96
N PHE A 173 17.92 8.78 5.29
CA PHE A 173 18.69 8.15 4.21
C PHE A 173 18.70 8.93 2.89
N TYR A 174 17.79 9.88 2.71
CA TYR A 174 17.62 10.65 1.48
C TYR A 174 17.67 12.15 1.77
N ARG A 175 18.19 12.92 0.81
CA ARG A 175 18.21 14.38 0.84
C ARG A 175 17.82 14.93 -0.55
N PRO A 176 17.12 16.07 -0.63
CA PRO A 176 16.45 16.80 0.46
C PRO A 176 15.32 15.97 1.12
N THR A 177 14.95 16.31 2.36
CA THR A 177 13.97 15.55 3.19
C THR A 177 13.23 16.47 4.18
N ASN A 178 12.08 16.02 4.70
CA ASN A 178 11.41 16.68 5.81
C ASN A 178 12.19 16.45 7.13
N ILE A 179 12.81 17.49 7.67
CA ILE A 179 13.72 17.39 8.83
C ILE A 179 13.01 17.46 10.18
N THR A 180 11.77 17.95 10.25
CA THR A 180 11.03 18.06 11.51
C THR A 180 10.02 16.93 11.71
N GLU A 181 9.77 16.13 10.68
CA GLU A 181 8.77 15.08 10.62
C GLU A 181 9.42 13.69 10.61
N ALA A 182 8.62 12.68 10.98
CA ALA A 182 8.99 11.30 10.73
C ALA A 182 8.84 10.99 9.23
N VAL A 183 9.88 10.41 8.64
CA VAL A 183 9.88 10.01 7.23
C VAL A 183 10.23 8.53 7.03
N GLY A 184 10.69 7.84 8.08
CA GLY A 184 11.03 6.41 8.00
C GLY A 184 12.10 6.18 6.93
N PHE A 185 11.85 5.24 6.00
CA PHE A 185 12.73 5.01 4.85
C PHE A 185 12.49 5.97 3.66
N PHE A 186 11.69 7.01 3.79
CA PHE A 186 11.37 7.93 2.69
C PHE A 186 12.07 9.27 2.86
N ALA A 187 12.21 10.01 1.76
CA ALA A 187 12.61 11.42 1.79
C ALA A 187 11.42 12.34 2.17
N ASN A 188 10.21 11.93 1.77
CA ASN A 188 9.00 12.74 1.89
C ASN A 188 8.05 12.13 2.94
N ARG A 189 7.61 12.95 3.90
CA ARG A 189 6.65 12.58 4.96
C ARG A 189 5.33 12.03 4.43
N ASN A 190 4.90 12.50 3.26
CA ASN A 190 3.68 12.03 2.61
C ASN A 190 3.87 10.64 1.99
N HIS A 191 5.05 10.34 1.44
CA HIS A 191 5.33 9.00 0.89
C HIS A 191 5.45 7.96 2.02
N PHE A 192 6.02 8.38 3.16
CA PHE A 192 5.98 7.59 4.39
C PHE A 192 4.55 7.28 4.83
N SER A 193 3.70 8.30 4.92
CA SER A 193 2.26 8.13 5.18
C SER A 193 1.59 7.20 4.16
N ALA A 194 1.97 7.29 2.88
CA ALA A 194 1.45 6.40 1.85
C ALA A 194 1.71 4.92 2.12
N LEU A 195 2.91 4.58 2.59
CA LEU A 195 3.20 3.22 3.04
C LEU A 195 2.30 2.82 4.23
N LEU A 196 2.08 3.72 5.20
CA LEU A 196 1.30 3.42 6.41
C LEU A 196 -0.17 3.13 6.09
N TYR A 197 -0.86 3.99 5.33
CA TYR A 197 -2.25 3.72 4.97
C TYR A 197 -2.40 2.49 4.05
N CYS A 198 -1.41 2.19 3.20
CA CYS A 198 -1.43 0.98 2.37
C CYS A 198 -1.30 -0.27 3.22
N ALA A 199 -0.37 -0.25 4.18
CA ALA A 199 -0.16 -1.34 5.11
C ALA A 199 -1.34 -1.49 6.08
N LEU A 200 -2.05 -0.40 6.42
CA LEU A 200 -3.30 -0.41 7.19
C LEU A 200 -4.40 -1.20 6.45
N ALA A 201 -4.56 -0.97 5.16
CA ALA A 201 -5.49 -1.71 4.32
C ALA A 201 -5.16 -3.21 4.27
N ALA A 202 -3.88 -3.56 4.12
CA ALA A 202 -3.41 -4.93 4.10
C ALA A 202 -3.61 -5.65 5.46
N ALA A 203 -3.25 -5.00 6.57
CA ALA A 203 -3.42 -5.53 7.92
C ALA A 203 -4.90 -5.67 8.29
N GLY A 204 -5.74 -4.73 7.86
CA GLY A 204 -7.19 -4.78 8.01
C GLY A 204 -7.80 -6.01 7.35
N ALA A 205 -7.42 -6.28 6.09
CA ALA A 205 -7.84 -7.48 5.38
C ALA A 205 -7.43 -8.75 6.12
N TRP A 206 -6.20 -8.82 6.63
CA TRP A 206 -5.73 -9.98 7.39
C TRP A 206 -6.47 -10.21 8.71
N THR A 207 -6.74 -9.12 9.43
CA THR A 207 -7.49 -9.18 10.69
C THR A 207 -8.90 -9.72 10.46
N PHE A 208 -9.58 -9.24 9.41
CA PHE A 208 -10.93 -9.72 9.07
C PHE A 208 -10.95 -11.15 8.53
N ASP A 209 -10.00 -11.56 7.70
CA ASP A 209 -9.88 -12.96 7.26
C ASP A 209 -9.70 -13.91 8.46
N SER A 210 -8.87 -13.51 9.43
CA SER A 210 -8.63 -14.29 10.67
C SER A 210 -9.89 -14.39 11.53
N LEU A 211 -10.65 -13.31 11.66
CA LEU A 211 -11.93 -13.28 12.38
C LEU A 211 -12.99 -14.17 11.71
N ARG A 212 -13.13 -14.10 10.37
CA ARG A 212 -14.10 -14.89 9.60
C ARG A 212 -13.87 -16.39 9.76
N ARG A 213 -12.62 -16.84 9.69
CA ARG A 213 -12.25 -18.27 9.80
C ARG A 213 -12.43 -18.85 11.20
N SER A 214 -12.47 -18.00 12.23
CA SER A 214 -12.56 -18.43 13.63
C SER A 214 -14.00 -18.67 14.10
N GLY A 215 -15.03 -18.35 13.31
CA GLY A 215 -16.43 -18.46 13.75
C GLY A 215 -16.86 -17.35 14.73
N GLY A 216 -16.13 -16.23 14.77
CA GLY A 216 -16.44 -15.06 15.60
C GLY A 216 -15.50 -14.84 16.79
N ALA A 217 -15.66 -13.70 17.47
CA ALA A 217 -14.72 -13.22 18.50
C ALA A 217 -14.59 -14.15 19.73
N ARG A 218 -15.66 -14.86 20.11
CA ARG A 218 -15.61 -15.81 21.25
C ARG A 218 -14.82 -17.07 20.95
N ALA A 219 -14.91 -17.58 19.72
CA ALA A 219 -14.16 -18.74 19.27
C ALA A 219 -12.70 -18.36 18.92
N LEU A 220 -12.44 -17.11 18.55
CA LEU A 220 -11.10 -16.57 18.38
C LEU A 220 -10.27 -16.62 19.67
N VAL A 221 -10.86 -16.23 20.82
CA VAL A 221 -10.16 -16.25 22.12
C VAL A 221 -9.80 -17.68 22.56
N ALA A 222 -10.59 -18.67 22.14
CA ALA A 222 -10.30 -20.09 22.39
C ALA A 222 -9.22 -20.67 21.46
N ASP A 223 -8.90 -19.98 20.37
CA ASP A 223 -7.91 -20.38 19.37
C ASP A 223 -6.66 -19.48 19.48
N THR A 224 -5.77 -19.84 20.40
CA THR A 224 -4.56 -19.06 20.77
C THR A 224 -3.79 -18.50 19.57
N PRO A 225 -3.44 -19.26 18.51
CA PRO A 225 -2.70 -18.70 17.38
C PRO A 225 -3.50 -17.64 16.59
N ARG A 226 -4.83 -17.79 16.50
CA ARG A 226 -5.68 -16.80 15.81
C ARG A 226 -5.94 -15.57 16.66
N PHE A 227 -6.05 -15.72 17.98
CA PHE A 227 -6.08 -14.60 18.91
C PHE A 227 -4.80 -13.76 18.82
N ILE A 228 -3.63 -14.41 18.81
CA ILE A 228 -2.33 -13.74 18.63
C ILE A 228 -2.29 -12.99 17.28
N ALA A 229 -2.76 -13.62 16.20
CA ALA A 229 -2.83 -12.97 14.89
C ALA A 229 -3.73 -11.73 14.88
N ALA A 230 -4.91 -11.80 15.51
CA ALA A 230 -5.82 -10.66 15.61
C ALA A 230 -5.27 -9.53 16.50
N LEU A 231 -4.62 -9.89 17.61
CA LEU A 231 -3.95 -8.94 18.49
C LEU A 231 -2.80 -8.24 17.73
N ALA A 232 -1.97 -9.00 17.02
CA ALA A 232 -0.92 -8.45 16.18
C ALA A 232 -1.48 -7.48 15.13
N GLY A 233 -2.57 -7.85 14.44
CA GLY A 233 -3.26 -6.97 13.49
C GLY A 233 -3.77 -5.67 14.13
N ALA A 234 -4.38 -5.75 15.32
CA ALA A 234 -4.84 -4.58 16.07
C ALA A 234 -3.68 -3.69 16.55
N THR A 235 -2.60 -4.28 17.05
CA THR A 235 -1.39 -3.56 17.43
C THR A 235 -0.75 -2.87 16.24
N THR A 236 -0.66 -3.56 15.09
CA THR A 236 -0.19 -2.97 13.84
C THR A 236 -1.03 -1.76 13.44
N PHE A 237 -2.34 -1.84 13.55
CA PHE A 237 -3.26 -0.74 13.25
C PHE A 237 -2.99 0.49 14.13
N VAL A 238 -2.84 0.29 15.45
CA VAL A 238 -2.55 1.39 16.39
C VAL A 238 -1.20 2.04 16.09
N ILE A 239 -0.17 1.24 15.81
CA ILE A 239 1.17 1.77 15.52
C ILE A 239 1.19 2.54 14.20
N MET A 240 0.46 2.09 13.18
CA MET A 240 0.30 2.83 11.93
C MET A 240 -0.36 4.19 12.15
N LEU A 241 -1.44 4.25 12.93
CA LEU A 241 -2.09 5.54 13.26
C LEU A 241 -1.18 6.48 14.06
N ALA A 242 -0.37 5.94 14.98
CA ALA A 242 0.64 6.72 15.67
C ALA A 242 1.71 7.25 14.70
N GLY A 243 2.15 6.42 13.76
CA GLY A 243 3.07 6.80 12.69
C GLY A 243 2.52 7.92 11.81
N GLU A 244 1.23 7.89 11.46
CA GLU A 244 0.56 8.95 10.70
C GLU A 244 0.59 10.30 11.45
N ALA A 245 0.33 10.28 12.76
CA ALA A 245 0.41 11.47 13.59
C ALA A 245 1.85 12.05 13.63
N MET A 246 2.86 11.19 13.65
CA MET A 246 4.28 11.60 13.62
C MET A 246 4.73 12.11 12.24
N ALA A 247 4.15 11.58 11.16
CA ALA A 247 4.42 12.03 9.79
C ALA A 247 3.92 13.46 9.56
N ARG A 248 2.89 13.89 10.30
CA ARG A 248 2.24 15.21 10.15
C ARG A 248 1.79 15.50 8.71
N SER A 249 1.40 14.47 7.96
CA SER A 249 0.82 14.61 6.63
C SER A 249 -0.71 14.80 6.72
N ARG A 250 -1.21 15.96 6.27
CA ARG A 250 -2.67 16.24 6.27
C ARG A 250 -3.43 15.32 5.31
N ALA A 251 -2.92 15.20 4.08
CA ALA A 251 -3.45 14.27 3.08
C ALA A 251 -3.33 12.82 3.55
N GLY A 252 -2.18 12.48 4.14
CA GLY A 252 -1.92 11.19 4.75
C GLY A 252 -2.94 10.78 5.81
N LEU A 253 -3.19 11.63 6.79
CA LEU A 253 -4.17 11.39 7.84
C LEU A 253 -5.61 11.26 7.30
N ALA A 254 -5.97 12.08 6.31
CA ALA A 254 -7.27 11.99 5.64
C ALA A 254 -7.42 10.65 4.88
N LEU A 255 -6.38 10.23 4.16
CA LEU A 255 -6.34 8.97 3.43
C LEU A 255 -6.29 7.75 4.36
N ALA A 256 -5.59 7.84 5.49
CA ALA A 256 -5.63 6.82 6.53
C ALA A 256 -7.06 6.62 7.04
N LEU A 257 -7.82 7.71 7.21
CA LEU A 257 -9.24 7.59 7.56
C LEU A 257 -10.08 6.93 6.47
N VAL A 258 -9.89 7.30 5.20
CA VAL A 258 -10.52 6.61 4.07
C VAL A 258 -10.15 5.12 4.07
N ALA A 259 -8.90 4.78 4.39
CA ALA A 259 -8.44 3.41 4.51
C ALA A 259 -9.15 2.66 5.65
N VAL A 260 -9.33 3.28 6.82
CA VAL A 260 -10.10 2.68 7.94
C VAL A 260 -11.56 2.42 7.54
N VAL A 261 -12.20 3.39 6.88
CA VAL A 261 -13.58 3.22 6.38
C VAL A 261 -13.62 2.10 5.34
N GLY A 262 -12.70 2.10 4.38
CA GLY A 262 -12.59 1.05 3.36
C GLY A 262 -12.40 -0.33 3.98
N VAL A 263 -11.51 -0.45 4.96
CA VAL A 263 -11.28 -1.68 5.74
C VAL A 263 -12.54 -2.12 6.50
N ALA A 264 -13.31 -1.18 7.06
CA ALA A 264 -14.60 -1.52 7.66
C ALA A 264 -15.62 -2.01 6.62
N LEU A 265 -15.60 -1.46 5.40
CA LEU A 265 -16.43 -1.93 4.29
C LEU A 265 -16.02 -3.32 3.81
N LEU A 266 -14.73 -3.68 3.88
CA LEU A 266 -14.24 -5.04 3.61
C LEU A 266 -14.94 -6.10 4.51
N ALA A 267 -15.33 -5.72 5.72
CA ALA A 267 -16.08 -6.59 6.62
C ALA A 267 -17.52 -6.89 6.15
N HIS A 268 -18.02 -6.20 5.11
CA HIS A 268 -19.35 -6.43 4.52
C HIS A 268 -19.27 -7.54 3.46
N ASP A 269 -19.56 -8.79 3.84
CA ASP A 269 -19.97 -9.81 2.87
C ASP A 269 -21.26 -10.48 3.31
N GLY A 270 -22.20 -10.56 2.38
CA GLY A 270 -23.58 -11.00 2.55
C GLY A 270 -23.80 -12.50 2.79
N GLN A 271 -22.77 -13.30 3.05
CA GLN A 271 -22.97 -14.72 3.37
C GLN A 271 -23.26 -14.98 4.86
N GLY A 272 -23.09 -13.97 5.71
CA GLY A 272 -23.20 -14.11 7.16
C GLY A 272 -23.66 -12.83 7.84
N GLU A 273 -24.55 -12.07 7.21
CA GLU A 273 -25.32 -11.11 8.00
C GLU A 273 -26.10 -11.94 9.01
N SER A 274 -25.63 -11.96 10.26
CA SER A 274 -26.58 -11.99 11.34
C SER A 274 -27.49 -10.81 11.04
N ARG A 275 -28.74 -11.09 10.65
CA ARG A 275 -29.83 -10.10 10.54
C ARG A 275 -30.03 -9.32 11.84
N ASP A 276 -29.22 -9.57 12.87
CA ASP A 276 -29.11 -8.83 14.11
C ASP A 276 -28.77 -7.34 13.84
N PRO A 277 -29.74 -6.45 14.07
CA PRO A 277 -29.55 -5.00 13.93
C PRO A 277 -28.42 -4.46 14.80
N LYS A 278 -28.04 -5.18 15.88
CA LYS A 278 -26.96 -4.77 16.79
C LYS A 278 -25.58 -4.85 16.12
N ALA A 279 -25.32 -5.86 15.29
CA ALA A 279 -24.04 -5.99 14.57
C ALA A 279 -23.86 -4.85 13.56
N ARG A 280 -24.93 -4.52 12.81
CA ARG A 280 -24.96 -3.39 11.88
C ARG A 280 -24.76 -2.04 12.60
N ARG A 281 -25.43 -1.86 13.75
CA ARG A 281 -25.30 -0.67 14.59
C ARG A 281 -23.89 -0.52 15.16
N ASN A 282 -23.27 -1.60 15.64
CA ASN A 282 -21.90 -1.55 16.18
C ASN A 282 -20.87 -1.25 15.09
N LYS A 283 -21.07 -1.76 13.87
CA LYS A 283 -20.25 -1.41 12.71
C LYS A 283 -20.39 0.07 12.35
N LEU A 284 -21.62 0.60 12.34
CA LEU A 284 -21.88 2.01 12.13
C LEU A 284 -21.19 2.87 13.21
N TRP A 285 -21.31 2.52 14.48
CA TRP A 285 -20.62 3.22 15.57
C TRP A 285 -19.09 3.11 15.49
N PHE A 286 -18.55 1.99 15.01
CA PHE A 286 -17.11 1.86 14.77
C PHE A 286 -16.64 2.79 13.65
N VAL A 287 -17.37 2.83 12.52
CA VAL A 287 -17.07 3.75 11.40
C VAL A 287 -17.20 5.20 11.84
N LEU A 288 -18.29 5.55 12.54
CA LEU A 288 -18.50 6.89 13.09
C LEU A 288 -17.47 7.26 14.16
N GLY A 289 -17.03 6.29 14.97
CA GLY A 289 -15.98 6.47 15.97
C GLY A 289 -14.62 6.71 15.32
N ALA A 290 -14.26 5.93 14.30
CA ALA A 290 -13.05 6.12 13.52
C ALA A 290 -13.04 7.46 12.78
N LEU A 291 -14.18 7.84 12.17
CA LEU A 291 -14.37 9.14 11.53
C LEU A 291 -14.25 10.29 12.53
N SER A 292 -14.95 10.19 13.65
CA SER A 292 -14.88 11.19 14.73
C SER A 292 -13.47 11.31 15.29
N LEU A 293 -12.76 10.19 15.50
CA LEU A 293 -11.38 10.19 15.99
C LEU A 293 -10.41 10.79 14.96
N GLY A 294 -10.55 10.41 13.68
CA GLY A 294 -9.73 10.97 12.60
C GLY A 294 -9.88 12.49 12.50
N VAL A 295 -11.12 12.98 12.51
CA VAL A 295 -11.45 14.41 12.52
C VAL A 295 -10.94 15.08 13.80
N ALA A 296 -11.15 14.46 14.97
CA ALA A 296 -10.69 15.00 16.25
C ALA A 296 -9.16 15.06 16.36
N LEU A 297 -8.42 14.16 15.73
CA LEU A 297 -6.96 14.20 15.66
C LEU A 297 -6.44 15.26 14.69
N GLN A 298 -7.21 15.61 13.64
CA GLN A 298 -6.82 16.67 12.71
C GLN A 298 -6.76 18.05 13.38
N ILE A 299 -7.68 18.34 14.31
CA ILE A 299 -7.82 19.67 14.90
C ILE A 299 -6.59 20.07 15.74
N PRO A 300 -6.09 19.27 16.72
CA PRO A 300 -4.86 19.58 17.44
C PRO A 300 -3.63 19.62 16.53
N LEU A 301 -3.52 18.69 15.57
CA LEU A 301 -2.40 18.62 14.64
C LEU A 301 -2.32 19.86 13.74
N HIS A 302 -3.47 20.31 13.23
CA HIS A 302 -3.58 21.53 12.44
C HIS A 302 -3.18 22.76 13.27
N ARG A 303 -3.70 22.89 14.49
CA ARG A 303 -3.38 24.02 15.40
C ARG A 303 -1.91 24.07 15.82
N VAL A 304 -1.26 22.91 15.99
CA VAL A 304 0.18 22.83 16.30
C VAL A 304 1.02 23.11 15.06
N ALA A 305 0.61 22.64 13.88
CA ALA A 305 1.29 22.92 12.61
C ALA A 305 1.20 24.40 12.20
N GLU A 306 0.02 25.02 12.32
CA GLU A 306 -0.21 26.46 12.12
C GLU A 306 0.66 27.32 13.04
N ARG A 307 0.84 26.89 14.31
CA ARG A 307 1.65 27.63 15.29
C ARG A 307 3.16 27.55 15.05
N LEU A 308 3.63 26.63 14.20
CA LEU A 308 5.05 26.30 14.09
C LEU A 308 5.62 26.40 12.66
N SER A 309 4.86 26.77 11.63
CA SER A 309 5.36 26.64 10.24
C SER A 309 4.90 27.66 9.20
N VAL A 310 5.77 27.79 8.20
CA VAL A 310 5.73 28.50 6.90
C VAL A 310 4.68 27.89 5.94
N ASP A 311 3.69 27.14 6.45
CA ASP A 311 2.76 26.31 5.67
C ASP A 311 1.92 27.12 4.67
N HIS A 312 1.52 28.36 4.98
CA HIS A 312 0.79 29.21 4.04
C HIS A 312 1.60 29.55 2.79
N VAL A 313 2.91 29.82 2.95
CA VAL A 313 3.81 30.11 1.82
C VAL A 313 4.00 28.86 0.95
N LEU A 314 4.03 27.67 1.56
CA LEU A 314 4.16 26.40 0.84
C LEU A 314 2.85 25.99 0.12
N GLU A 315 1.68 26.28 0.69
CA GLU A 315 0.39 26.05 0.03
C GLU A 315 0.21 26.97 -1.18
N ASP A 316 0.52 28.27 -1.05
CA ASP A 316 0.50 29.23 -2.16
C ASP A 316 1.50 28.85 -3.26
N ALA A 317 2.68 28.35 -2.88
CA ALA A 317 3.68 27.83 -3.81
C ALA A 317 3.18 26.63 -4.61
N ARG A 318 2.45 25.70 -3.98
CA ARG A 318 1.90 24.51 -4.66
C ARG A 318 0.87 24.88 -5.70
N TRP A 319 -0.04 25.81 -5.38
CA TRP A 319 -1.03 26.26 -6.35
C TRP A 319 -0.38 26.94 -7.55
N THR A 320 0.60 27.83 -7.29
CA THR A 320 1.37 28.51 -8.34
C THR A 320 2.13 27.51 -9.21
N MET A 321 2.78 26.51 -8.59
CA MET A 321 3.49 25.45 -9.29
C MET A 321 2.54 24.60 -10.16
N ALA A 322 1.36 24.25 -9.64
CA ALA A 322 0.37 23.48 -10.38
C ALA A 322 -0.17 24.27 -11.58
N SER A 323 -0.52 25.55 -11.41
CA SER A 323 -1.01 26.38 -12.52
C SER A 323 0.05 26.58 -13.60
N ARG A 324 1.31 26.83 -13.20
CA ARG A 324 2.46 26.92 -14.12
C ARG A 324 2.70 25.61 -14.85
N SER A 325 2.68 24.49 -14.13
CA SER A 325 2.86 23.18 -14.74
C SER A 325 1.75 22.86 -15.72
N LEU A 326 0.51 23.32 -15.48
CA LEU A 326 -0.58 23.20 -16.46
C LEU A 326 -0.34 24.06 -17.70
N GLU A 327 0.06 25.32 -17.55
CA GLU A 327 0.44 26.18 -18.68
C GLU A 327 1.53 25.51 -19.53
N THR A 328 2.58 25.01 -18.90
CA THR A 328 3.67 24.30 -19.56
C THR A 328 3.19 22.99 -20.20
N ALA A 329 2.37 22.19 -19.52
CA ALA A 329 1.82 20.95 -20.06
C ALA A 329 1.03 21.20 -21.35
N LEU A 330 0.21 22.25 -21.38
CA LEU A 330 -0.55 22.64 -22.57
C LEU A 330 0.35 23.10 -23.71
N ALA A 331 1.46 23.76 -23.42
CA ALA A 331 2.45 24.17 -24.42
C ALA A 331 3.16 22.97 -25.08
N PHE A 332 3.42 21.89 -24.32
CA PHE A 332 4.07 20.68 -24.83
C PHE A 332 3.12 19.66 -25.50
N LEU A 333 1.81 19.92 -25.55
CA LEU A 333 0.87 19.03 -26.23
C LEU A 333 1.11 19.00 -27.76
N PRO A 334 0.86 17.85 -28.42
CA PRO A 334 0.31 16.61 -27.86
C PRO A 334 1.38 15.63 -27.33
N PHE A 335 2.66 15.90 -27.53
CA PHE A 335 3.74 14.92 -27.35
C PHE A 335 4.28 14.83 -25.92
N GLY A 336 4.13 15.89 -25.13
CA GLY A 336 4.77 16.03 -23.83
C GLY A 336 6.26 16.37 -23.95
N SER A 337 6.87 16.71 -22.83
CA SER A 337 8.28 17.10 -22.79
C SER A 337 9.27 15.93 -22.66
N GLY A 338 8.80 14.74 -22.31
CA GLY A 338 9.62 13.56 -21.99
C GLY A 338 9.45 13.13 -20.53
N ILE A 339 9.22 11.84 -20.27
CA ILE A 339 9.13 11.31 -18.89
C ILE A 339 10.45 11.60 -18.14
N GLY A 340 10.34 12.08 -16.91
CA GLY A 340 11.45 12.49 -16.05
C GLY A 340 12.03 13.88 -16.36
N SER A 341 11.52 14.59 -17.37
CA SER A 341 12.05 15.92 -17.75
C SER A 341 11.42 17.09 -16.98
N PHE A 342 10.53 16.82 -16.01
CA PHE A 342 9.82 17.87 -15.28
C PHE A 342 10.76 18.96 -14.73
N VAL A 343 11.80 18.59 -13.98
CA VAL A 343 12.71 19.58 -13.33
C VAL A 343 13.35 20.56 -14.32
N PRO A 344 14.08 20.11 -15.36
CA PRO A 344 14.68 21.05 -16.32
C PRO A 344 13.64 21.83 -17.13
N VAL A 345 12.48 21.24 -17.41
CA VAL A 345 11.41 21.91 -18.18
C VAL A 345 10.72 22.97 -17.34
N TYR A 346 10.40 22.68 -16.08
CA TYR A 346 9.81 23.63 -15.15
C TYR A 346 10.76 24.79 -14.88
N ALA A 347 12.04 24.52 -14.61
CA ALA A 347 13.05 25.56 -14.39
C ALA A 347 13.20 26.53 -15.57
N ALA A 348 13.00 26.05 -16.81
CA ALA A 348 13.02 26.89 -18.01
C ALA A 348 11.78 27.81 -18.14
N HIS A 349 10.66 27.45 -17.51
CA HIS A 349 9.39 28.19 -17.55
C HIS A 349 9.11 28.96 -16.25
N GLU A 350 9.96 28.79 -15.23
CA GLU A 350 9.83 29.46 -13.95
C GLU A 350 10.09 30.95 -14.07
N ARG A 351 9.20 31.77 -13.50
CA ARG A 351 9.33 33.24 -13.55
C ARG A 351 10.19 33.70 -12.37
N PRO A 352 11.00 34.77 -12.52
CA PRO A 352 11.83 35.28 -11.44
C PRO A 352 11.06 35.64 -10.15
N GLN A 353 9.80 36.04 -10.28
CA GLN A 353 8.90 36.40 -9.18
C GLN A 353 8.35 35.17 -8.43
N ASP A 354 8.37 33.99 -9.05
CA ASP A 354 7.86 32.74 -8.49
C ASP A 354 9.01 31.91 -7.84
N LEU A 355 10.27 32.38 -7.96
CA LEU A 355 11.45 31.74 -7.37
C LEU A 355 11.41 31.80 -5.84
N LEU A 356 11.32 30.64 -5.20
CA LEU A 356 11.39 30.52 -3.75
C LEU A 356 12.83 30.23 -3.31
N PRO A 357 13.48 31.14 -2.56
CA PRO A 357 14.82 30.90 -2.05
C PRO A 357 14.86 29.63 -1.19
N ASN A 358 15.80 28.73 -1.49
CA ASN A 358 16.04 27.47 -0.76
C ASN A 358 14.97 26.37 -0.91
N LEU A 359 14.03 26.49 -1.86
CA LEU A 359 13.09 25.41 -2.18
C LEU A 359 13.48 24.77 -3.52
N ALA A 360 14.03 23.55 -3.48
CA ALA A 360 14.24 22.77 -4.68
C ALA A 360 12.90 22.20 -5.17
N VAL A 361 12.47 22.62 -6.37
CA VAL A 361 11.27 22.07 -7.03
C VAL A 361 11.66 20.76 -7.70
N ASN A 362 11.17 19.64 -7.16
CA ASN A 362 11.52 18.30 -7.65
C ASN A 362 10.42 17.68 -8.50
N HIS A 363 9.17 17.86 -8.10
CA HIS A 363 7.98 17.31 -8.74
C HIS A 363 6.79 18.24 -8.56
N VAL A 364 5.82 18.16 -9.49
CA VAL A 364 4.50 18.72 -9.25
C VAL A 364 3.85 17.93 -8.13
N HIS A 365 3.18 18.59 -7.20
CA HIS A 365 2.36 17.91 -6.19
C HIS A 365 1.04 17.38 -6.77
N ASP A 366 1.13 16.77 -7.96
CA ASP A 366 0.06 16.14 -8.73
C ASP A 366 0.71 15.22 -9.79
N ASP A 367 0.68 13.91 -9.56
CA ASP A 367 1.25 12.91 -10.48
C ASP A 367 0.56 12.94 -11.86
N PHE A 368 -0.75 13.26 -11.91
CA PHE A 368 -1.52 13.28 -13.16
C PHE A 368 -1.10 14.46 -14.03
N LEU A 369 -0.94 15.63 -13.42
CA LEU A 369 -0.50 16.84 -14.10
C LEU A 369 0.94 16.69 -14.60
N GLU A 370 1.84 16.12 -13.79
CA GLU A 370 3.21 15.86 -14.23
C GLU A 370 3.24 14.81 -15.36
N LEU A 371 2.42 13.75 -15.29
CA LEU A 371 2.32 12.77 -16.37
C LEU A 371 1.74 13.38 -17.66
N LEU A 372 0.81 14.34 -17.56
CA LEU A 372 0.32 15.09 -18.72
C LEU A 372 1.41 15.96 -19.34
N LEU A 373 2.19 16.66 -18.50
CA LEU A 373 3.31 17.50 -18.94
C LEU A 373 4.37 16.66 -19.65
N GLU A 374 4.79 15.57 -19.02
CA GLU A 374 5.91 14.76 -19.49
C GLU A 374 5.52 13.78 -20.60
N GLY A 375 4.34 13.17 -20.50
CA GLY A 375 3.84 12.13 -21.41
C GLY A 375 2.84 12.62 -22.46
N GLY A 376 2.38 13.87 -22.36
CA GLY A 376 1.42 14.47 -23.29
C GLY A 376 0.09 13.72 -23.34
N ALA A 377 -0.54 13.75 -24.51
CA ALA A 377 -1.81 13.07 -24.76
C ALA A 377 -1.70 11.54 -24.59
N ALA A 378 -0.55 10.95 -24.90
CA ALA A 378 -0.31 9.51 -24.72
C ALA A 378 -0.24 9.12 -23.24
N GLY A 379 0.45 9.91 -22.42
CA GLY A 379 0.47 9.75 -20.96
C GLY A 379 -0.93 9.86 -20.34
N ALA A 380 -1.70 10.88 -20.76
CA ALA A 380 -3.09 11.07 -20.35
C ALA A 380 -3.98 9.88 -20.75
N ALA A 381 -3.84 9.35 -21.96
CA ALA A 381 -4.59 8.20 -22.42
C ALA A 381 -4.27 6.93 -21.61
N LEU A 382 -2.99 6.71 -21.28
CA LEU A 382 -2.55 5.58 -20.46
C LEU A 382 -3.16 5.63 -19.06
N ILE A 383 -3.13 6.78 -18.40
CA ILE A 383 -3.69 6.89 -17.04
C ILE A 383 -5.22 6.78 -17.04
N LEU A 384 -5.91 7.32 -18.04
CA LEU A 384 -7.34 7.11 -18.21
C LEU A 384 -7.69 5.63 -18.41
N ALA A 385 -6.93 4.92 -19.25
CA ALA A 385 -7.10 3.48 -19.45
C ALA A 385 -6.85 2.70 -18.16
N PHE A 386 -5.82 3.06 -17.39
CA PHE A 386 -5.53 2.46 -16.08
C PHE A 386 -6.66 2.69 -15.07
N VAL A 387 -7.15 3.92 -14.93
CA VAL A 387 -8.25 4.26 -14.02
C VAL A 387 -9.55 3.57 -14.42
N ALA A 388 -9.86 3.51 -15.72
CA ALA A 388 -11.01 2.77 -16.23
C ALA A 388 -10.91 1.26 -15.92
N TRP A 389 -9.73 0.66 -16.14
CA TRP A 389 -9.47 -0.72 -15.79
C TRP A 389 -9.60 -0.98 -14.28
N TRP A 390 -8.99 -0.14 -13.44
CA TRP A 390 -9.07 -0.24 -11.99
C TRP A 390 -10.52 -0.11 -11.52
N GLY A 391 -11.28 0.87 -12.04
CA GLY A 391 -12.68 1.07 -11.70
C GLY A 391 -13.54 -0.14 -12.08
N TRP A 392 -13.35 -0.69 -13.28
CA TRP A 392 -14.05 -1.90 -13.74
C TRP A 392 -13.70 -3.12 -12.87
N ARG A 393 -12.41 -3.40 -12.63
CA ARG A 393 -11.99 -4.53 -11.78
C ARG A 393 -12.42 -4.37 -10.34
N SER A 394 -12.31 -3.17 -9.79
CA SER A 394 -12.81 -2.86 -8.45
C SER A 394 -14.31 -3.14 -8.38
N ALA A 395 -15.10 -2.60 -9.31
CA ALA A 395 -16.54 -2.84 -9.33
C ALA A 395 -16.89 -4.34 -9.44
N HIS A 396 -16.10 -5.14 -10.16
CA HIS A 396 -16.28 -6.59 -10.22
C HIS A 396 -15.99 -7.27 -8.87
N VAL A 397 -14.83 -7.01 -8.28
CA VAL A 397 -14.37 -7.63 -7.01
C VAL A 397 -15.26 -7.21 -5.83
N TRP A 398 -15.72 -5.96 -5.80
CA TRP A 398 -16.63 -5.49 -4.75
C TRP A 398 -18.08 -6.00 -4.93
N ARG A 399 -18.44 -6.54 -6.10
CA ARG A 399 -19.76 -7.15 -6.38
C ARG A 399 -19.74 -8.67 -6.32
N SER A 400 -18.57 -9.31 -6.45
CA SER A 400 -18.45 -10.76 -6.28
C SER A 400 -18.75 -11.15 -4.83
N HIS A 401 -19.48 -12.25 -4.64
CA HIS A 401 -19.87 -12.74 -3.31
C HIS A 401 -19.12 -14.03 -2.93
N SER A 402 -18.00 -14.31 -3.60
CA SER A 402 -17.25 -15.56 -3.47
C SER A 402 -16.25 -15.45 -2.32
N GLY A 403 -16.31 -16.38 -1.36
CA GLY A 403 -15.62 -16.27 -0.07
C GLY A 403 -14.10 -16.07 -0.12
N GLY A 404 -13.52 -15.61 1.01
CA GLY A 404 -12.09 -15.66 1.38
C GLY A 404 -11.07 -14.93 0.48
N GLY A 405 -10.98 -15.30 -0.80
CA GLY A 405 -10.05 -14.73 -1.78
C GLY A 405 -10.39 -13.32 -2.23
N ASP A 406 -11.65 -12.92 -2.09
CA ASP A 406 -12.15 -11.60 -2.46
C ASP A 406 -11.58 -10.48 -1.56
N LEU A 407 -11.37 -10.76 -0.26
CA LEU A 407 -10.98 -9.74 0.72
C LEU A 407 -9.64 -9.05 0.40
N TYR A 408 -8.65 -9.84 -0.03
CA TYR A 408 -7.32 -9.31 -0.39
C TYR A 408 -7.34 -8.58 -1.73
N ALA A 409 -8.20 -8.98 -2.66
CA ALA A 409 -8.42 -8.27 -3.92
C ALA A 409 -9.14 -6.92 -3.68
N ARG A 410 -10.13 -6.88 -2.79
CA ARG A 410 -10.77 -5.62 -2.35
C ARG A 410 -9.79 -4.70 -1.60
N ALA A 411 -8.92 -5.26 -0.75
CA ALA A 411 -7.86 -4.50 -0.10
C ALA A 411 -6.86 -3.93 -1.12
N ALA A 412 -6.49 -4.72 -2.13
CA ALA A 412 -5.65 -4.24 -3.23
C ALA A 412 -6.34 -3.14 -4.05
N SER A 413 -7.64 -3.29 -4.35
CA SER A 413 -8.46 -2.24 -4.96
C SER A 413 -8.46 -0.95 -4.14
N LEU A 414 -8.60 -1.05 -2.81
CA LEU A 414 -8.54 0.07 -1.88
C LEU A 414 -7.15 0.74 -1.89
N ILE A 415 -6.06 -0.04 -1.86
CA ILE A 415 -4.68 0.49 -1.93
C ILE A 415 -4.46 1.29 -3.22
N VAL A 416 -4.86 0.75 -4.38
CA VAL A 416 -4.76 1.47 -5.66
C VAL A 416 -5.56 2.78 -5.61
N GLY A 417 -6.79 2.74 -5.08
CA GLY A 417 -7.63 3.94 -4.96
C GLY A 417 -7.04 5.01 -4.02
N LEU A 418 -6.44 4.60 -2.91
CA LEU A 418 -5.79 5.52 -1.96
C LEU A 418 -4.58 6.20 -2.59
N LEU A 419 -3.74 5.46 -3.32
CA LEU A 419 -2.60 6.01 -4.03
C LEU A 419 -3.05 6.98 -5.14
N LEU A 420 -4.05 6.60 -5.95
CA LEU A 420 -4.62 7.48 -6.97
C LEU A 420 -5.21 8.77 -6.38
N LEU A 421 -5.84 8.68 -5.20
CA LEU A 421 -6.38 9.87 -4.53
C LEU A 421 -5.25 10.76 -3.99
N HIS A 422 -4.17 10.18 -3.48
CA HIS A 422 -3.02 10.94 -3.01
C HIS A 422 -2.29 11.63 -4.16
N SER A 423 -2.23 10.99 -5.33
CA SER A 423 -1.64 11.50 -6.57
C SER A 423 -2.28 12.80 -7.11
N PHE A 424 -3.42 13.27 -6.58
CA PHE A 424 -3.99 14.59 -6.91
C PHE A 424 -3.40 15.74 -6.09
N VAL A 425 -2.78 15.45 -4.95
CA VAL A 425 -2.28 16.47 -4.01
C VAL A 425 -0.82 16.26 -3.64
N ASP A 426 -0.22 15.19 -4.14
CA ASP A 426 1.19 14.86 -4.01
C ASP A 426 1.63 13.89 -5.12
N TYR A 427 2.89 13.45 -5.10
CA TYR A 427 3.51 12.59 -6.11
C TYR A 427 4.06 11.26 -5.56
N PRO A 428 3.29 10.48 -4.77
CA PRO A 428 3.82 9.28 -4.12
C PRO A 428 4.36 8.26 -5.11
N LEU A 429 3.82 8.20 -6.34
CA LEU A 429 4.22 7.20 -7.34
C LEU A 429 5.59 7.47 -7.96
N ARG A 430 6.20 8.65 -7.72
CA ARG A 430 7.59 8.94 -8.12
C ARG A 430 8.63 8.26 -7.24
N ALA A 431 8.23 7.79 -6.05
CA ALA A 431 9.08 6.92 -5.24
C ALA A 431 8.94 5.46 -5.72
N SER A 432 10.04 4.84 -6.12
CA SER A 432 10.10 3.44 -6.57
C SER A 432 9.45 2.49 -5.56
N ALA A 433 9.60 2.76 -4.26
CA ALA A 433 8.90 2.05 -3.19
C ALA A 433 7.38 2.00 -3.40
N MET A 434 6.73 3.14 -3.61
CA MET A 434 5.28 3.21 -3.76
C MET A 434 4.81 2.73 -5.13
N ALA A 435 5.59 2.95 -6.18
CA ALA A 435 5.33 2.34 -7.49
C ALA A 435 5.31 0.80 -7.39
N THR A 436 6.19 0.18 -6.59
CA THR A 436 6.17 -1.28 -6.37
C THR A 436 4.99 -1.75 -5.53
N VAL A 437 4.54 -0.96 -4.55
CA VAL A 437 3.31 -1.25 -3.78
C VAL A 437 2.08 -1.18 -4.69
N LEU A 438 2.00 -0.17 -5.56
CA LEU A 438 0.96 -0.06 -6.58
C LEU A 438 0.96 -1.29 -7.49
N ALA A 439 2.14 -1.68 -7.99
CA ALA A 439 2.29 -2.83 -8.87
C ALA A 439 1.88 -4.15 -8.21
N LEU A 440 2.24 -4.35 -6.94
CA LEU A 440 1.79 -5.49 -6.14
C LEU A 440 0.25 -5.50 -6.03
N ALA A 441 -0.35 -4.39 -5.65
CA ALA A 441 -1.81 -4.27 -5.54
C ALA A 441 -2.50 -4.53 -6.89
N CYS A 442 -1.96 -4.00 -7.98
CA CYS A 442 -2.46 -4.27 -9.33
C CYS A 442 -2.38 -5.76 -9.69
N ALA A 443 -1.30 -6.47 -9.33
CA ALA A 443 -1.17 -7.90 -9.59
C ALA A 443 -2.17 -8.76 -8.78
N LEU A 444 -2.52 -8.32 -7.57
CA LEU A 444 -3.59 -8.95 -6.78
C LEU A 444 -4.97 -8.69 -7.43
N LEU A 445 -5.23 -7.46 -7.89
CA LEU A 445 -6.49 -7.06 -8.50
C LEU A 445 -6.71 -7.65 -9.91
N ALA A 446 -5.62 -7.89 -10.64
CA ALA A 446 -5.62 -8.46 -11.98
C ALA A 446 -5.78 -9.99 -12.00
N ALA A 447 -5.84 -10.65 -10.83
CA ALA A 447 -6.00 -12.10 -10.73
C ALA A 447 -7.28 -12.58 -11.47
N PRO A 448 -7.22 -13.64 -12.29
CA PRO A 448 -8.38 -14.15 -13.02
C PRO A 448 -9.43 -14.75 -12.07
N ASP A 449 -10.70 -14.60 -12.42
CA ASP A 449 -11.85 -14.98 -11.58
C ASP A 449 -11.89 -16.50 -11.25
N GLN A 450 -11.33 -17.36 -12.12
CA GLN A 450 -11.21 -18.81 -11.90
C GLN A 450 -10.26 -19.20 -10.76
N MET A 451 -9.27 -18.34 -10.44
CA MET A 451 -8.41 -18.54 -9.25
C MET A 451 -9.10 -18.14 -7.94
N ILE A 452 -10.17 -17.34 -8.03
CA ILE A 452 -10.99 -16.91 -6.89
C ILE A 452 -12.01 -18.01 -6.55
N GLU A 453 -12.53 -18.72 -7.56
CA GLU A 453 -13.47 -19.85 -7.38
C GLU A 453 -12.81 -21.16 -6.92
N ALA A 454 -11.53 -21.39 -7.22
CA ALA A 454 -10.83 -22.64 -6.90
C ALA A 454 -10.36 -22.77 -5.43
N LEU A 455 -11.04 -22.11 -4.49
CA LEU A 455 -10.90 -22.46 -3.07
C LEU A 455 -11.68 -23.77 -2.86
N PRO A 456 -11.04 -24.86 -2.42
CA PRO A 456 -11.81 -25.97 -1.90
C PRO A 456 -12.57 -25.43 -0.70
N VAL A 457 -13.90 -25.36 -0.81
CA VAL A 457 -14.78 -25.36 0.34
C VAL A 457 -14.30 -26.58 1.13
N ALA A 458 -13.67 -26.34 2.28
CA ALA A 458 -13.26 -27.44 3.16
C ALA A 458 -14.49 -28.35 3.29
N PRO A 459 -14.38 -29.66 3.00
CA PRO A 459 -15.52 -30.54 3.10
C PRO A 459 -16.15 -30.30 4.46
N GLU A 460 -17.46 -30.05 4.50
CA GLU A 460 -18.18 -29.95 5.76
C GLU A 460 -17.70 -31.11 6.62
N PRO A 461 -17.20 -30.86 7.85
CA PRO A 461 -16.87 -31.95 8.73
C PRO A 461 -18.09 -32.86 8.76
N PRO A 462 -17.95 -34.17 8.49
CA PRO A 462 -19.08 -35.07 8.38
C PRO A 462 -19.97 -34.82 9.57
N PRO A 463 -21.31 -34.65 9.38
CA PRO A 463 -22.21 -34.19 10.42
C PRO A 463 -21.87 -35.01 11.64
N SER A 464 -21.32 -34.34 12.67
CA SER A 464 -20.86 -35.05 13.84
C SER A 464 -22.07 -35.84 14.30
N HIS A 465 -22.03 -37.16 14.13
CA HIS A 465 -22.96 -38.02 14.80
C HIS A 465 -22.64 -37.73 16.25
N LYS A 466 -23.39 -36.79 16.86
CA LYS A 466 -23.60 -36.73 18.28
C LYS A 466 -24.05 -38.13 18.59
N ARG A 467 -23.08 -38.98 18.93
CA ARG A 467 -23.28 -40.30 19.47
C ARG A 467 -24.13 -39.96 20.67
N ARG A 468 -25.44 -40.14 20.51
CA ARG A 468 -26.43 -40.01 21.57
C ARG A 468 -25.86 -40.96 22.61
N ARG A 469 -25.11 -40.44 23.57
CA ARG A 469 -24.73 -41.19 24.76
C ARG A 469 -26.10 -41.55 25.31
N ARG A 470 -26.52 -42.80 25.07
CA ARG A 470 -27.65 -43.39 25.78
C ARG A 470 -27.36 -43.08 27.23
N ARG A 471 -28.21 -42.28 27.87
CA ARG A 471 -28.25 -42.21 29.32
C ARG A 471 -28.27 -43.67 29.80
N PRO A 472 -27.36 -44.08 30.69
CA PRO A 472 -27.54 -45.36 31.36
C PRO A 472 -28.95 -45.34 31.98
N GLN A 473 -29.72 -46.40 31.74
CA GLN A 473 -30.91 -46.64 32.53
C GLN A 473 -30.52 -46.61 34.01
N PRO A 474 -31.27 -45.92 34.88
CA PRO A 474 -31.02 -46.02 36.31
C PRO A 474 -31.28 -47.46 36.74
N THR A 475 -30.22 -48.14 37.19
CA THR A 475 -30.31 -49.41 37.90
C THR A 475 -31.14 -49.17 39.18
N PRO A 476 -32.10 -50.05 39.53
CA PRO A 476 -32.78 -49.92 40.81
C PRO A 476 -31.75 -50.04 41.94
N ALA A 477 -31.82 -49.11 42.90
CA ALA A 477 -30.97 -49.14 44.08
C ALA A 477 -31.24 -50.41 44.92
N PRO A 478 -30.21 -51.08 45.46
CA PRO A 478 -30.42 -52.11 46.46
C PRO A 478 -30.97 -51.46 47.74
N THR A 479 -32.00 -52.08 48.31
CA THR A 479 -32.58 -51.74 49.62
C THR A 479 -31.51 -51.77 50.69
N ALA A 480 -31.32 -50.65 51.39
CA ALA A 480 -30.42 -50.54 52.53
C ALA A 480 -30.90 -51.43 53.69
N PRO A 481 -30.00 -52.14 54.40
CA PRO A 481 -30.37 -52.85 55.62
C PRO A 481 -30.62 -51.86 56.76
N GLU A 482 -31.63 -52.19 57.56
CA GLU A 482 -32.12 -51.45 58.72
C GLU A 482 -31.04 -51.39 59.82
N VAL A 483 -30.48 -50.22 60.08
CA VAL A 483 -29.48 -50.00 61.15
C VAL A 483 -30.21 -49.75 62.47
N ARG A 484 -30.12 -50.70 63.40
CA ARG A 484 -30.50 -50.50 64.80
C ARG A 484 -29.39 -49.75 65.55
N PRO A 485 -29.70 -48.82 66.47
CA PRO A 485 -28.68 -48.10 67.22
C PRO A 485 -28.06 -49.00 68.30
N SER A 486 -26.72 -49.05 68.33
CA SER A 486 -25.95 -49.65 69.43
C SER A 486 -25.49 -48.54 70.39
N PRO A 487 -25.43 -48.77 71.72
CA PRO A 487 -25.21 -47.70 72.69
C PRO A 487 -23.76 -47.23 72.76
N ALA A 488 -23.60 -45.98 73.20
CA ALA A 488 -22.34 -45.24 73.32
C ALA A 488 -21.24 -46.01 74.08
N GLY A 489 -20.16 -46.35 73.37
CA GLY A 489 -18.87 -46.74 73.95
C GLY A 489 -17.93 -45.54 73.98
N LYS A 490 -17.45 -45.20 75.18
CA LYS A 490 -16.45 -44.16 75.45
C LYS A 490 -15.17 -44.42 74.64
N LEU A 491 -14.65 -43.41 73.95
CA LEU A 491 -13.32 -43.42 73.35
C LEU A 491 -12.27 -43.23 74.46
N GLU A 492 -11.89 -44.32 75.13
CA GLU A 492 -10.69 -44.35 75.96
C GLU A 492 -9.45 -44.33 75.05
N GLY A 493 -8.52 -43.41 75.31
CA GLY A 493 -7.19 -43.39 74.69
C GLY A 493 -6.95 -42.38 73.57
N PHE A 494 -7.86 -41.43 73.32
CA PHE A 494 -7.62 -40.34 72.35
C PHE A 494 -7.20 -39.05 73.07
N GLU A 495 -5.89 -38.79 73.15
CA GLU A 495 -5.37 -37.49 73.57
C GLU A 495 -5.38 -36.50 72.40
N TRP A 496 -6.20 -35.45 72.51
CA TRP A 496 -6.24 -34.37 71.53
C TRP A 496 -5.00 -33.46 71.66
N PRO A 497 -4.38 -33.03 70.54
CA PRO A 497 -3.25 -32.10 70.56
C PRO A 497 -3.59 -30.78 71.28
N ASP A 498 -2.67 -30.27 72.10
CA ASP A 498 -2.90 -29.08 72.95
C ASP A 498 -3.28 -27.80 72.17
N GLN A 499 -2.99 -27.76 70.88
CA GLN A 499 -3.37 -26.67 69.97
C GLN A 499 -4.89 -26.55 69.77
N TRP A 500 -5.66 -27.56 70.17
CA TRP A 500 -7.11 -27.65 70.01
C TRP A 500 -7.87 -27.48 71.34
N LYS A 501 -7.16 -27.24 72.45
CA LYS A 501 -7.76 -26.89 73.75
C LYS A 501 -7.81 -25.36 73.82
N GLY A 502 -8.90 -24.79 73.30
CA GLY A 502 -9.09 -23.34 73.25
C GLY A 502 -9.09 -22.68 74.63
N SER A 503 -8.43 -21.53 74.71
CA SER A 503 -8.62 -20.45 75.69
C SER A 503 -9.99 -19.79 75.55
#